data_AF-A0A1V6AXL7-F1
#
_entry.id   AF-A0A1V6AXL7-F1
#
_cell.length_a   1.000
_cell.length_b   1.000
_cell.length_c   1.000
_cell.angle_alpha   90.00
_cell.angle_beta   90.00
_cell.angle_gamma   90.00
#
_symmetry.space_group_name_H-M   'P 1'
#
loop_
_entity.id
_entity.type
_entity.pdbx_description
1 polymer ?
#
loop_
_entity_poly.entity_id
_entity_poly.type
_entity_poly.pdbx_seq_one_letter_code
_entity_poly.pdbx_strand_id
1 'polypeptide(L)'
;MKANAALGLFRAKAGLVLDQWVDRMKVFIVENQIAGLSKAALREMRTNPTSRWALEREALRKAIKREVAGLVNRVHTQAYIEELKRK
;
A
#
# COMPACT_ATOMS: atom_id res chain seq x y z
N MET A 1 16.96 -0.08 22.92
CA MET A 1 15.81 -0.89 22.44
C MET A 1 16.24 -1.62 21.17
N LYS A 2 16.24 -2.96 21.13
CA LYS A 2 16.45 -3.69 19.86
C LYS A 2 15.34 -3.24 18.90
N ALA A 3 15.72 -2.83 17.69
CA ALA A 3 14.74 -2.45 16.67
C ALA A 3 13.75 -3.63 16.50
N ASN A 4 12.45 -3.34 16.64
CA ASN A 4 11.41 -4.37 16.51
C ASN A 4 11.47 -4.92 15.08
N ALA A 5 11.98 -6.13 14.91
CA ALA A 5 12.17 -6.76 13.60
C ALA A 5 10.86 -6.86 12.80
N ALA A 6 9.72 -7.02 13.49
CA ALA A 6 8.40 -7.00 12.85
C ALA A 6 8.05 -5.62 12.29
N LEU A 7 8.41 -4.54 13.00
CA LEU A 7 8.24 -3.17 12.50
C LEU A 7 9.18 -2.86 11.31
N GLY A 8 10.40 -3.39 11.34
CA GLY A 8 11.33 -3.30 10.20
C GLY A 8 10.77 -3.98 8.96
N LEU A 9 10.30 -5.23 9.10
CA LEU A 9 9.65 -5.98 8.02
C LEU A 9 8.37 -5.30 7.53
N PHE A 10 7.58 -4.70 8.43
CA PHE A 10 6.42 -3.90 8.07
C PHE A 10 6.78 -2.76 7.13
N ARG A 11 7.75 -1.92 7.52
CA ARG A 11 8.17 -0.77 6.73
C ARG A 11 8.69 -1.19 5.36
N ALA A 12 9.48 -2.27 5.30
CA ALA A 12 9.98 -2.81 4.04
C ALA A 12 8.84 -3.25 3.10
N LYS A 13 7.87 -4.02 3.61
CA LYS A 13 6.71 -4.47 2.83
C LYS A 13 5.83 -3.31 2.37
N ALA A 14 5.56 -2.35 3.26
CA ALA A 14 4.79 -1.17 2.92
C ALA A 14 5.51 -0.36 1.81
N GLY A 15 6.84 -0.23 1.90
CA GLY A 15 7.67 0.38 0.86
C GLY A 15 7.48 -0.29 -0.49
N LEU A 16 7.66 -1.61 -0.57
CA LEU A 16 7.48 -2.37 -1.82
C LEU A 16 6.10 -2.16 -2.47
N VAL A 17 5.04 -2.14 -1.66
CA VAL A 17 3.66 -1.92 -2.15
C VAL A 17 3.48 -0.48 -2.66
N LEU A 18 4.03 0.51 -1.95
CA LEU A 18 3.99 1.92 -2.38
C LEU A 18 4.81 2.16 -3.65
N ASP A 19 5.97 1.52 -3.77
CA ASP A 19 6.82 1.65 -4.96
C ASP A 19 6.12 1.04 -6.18
N GLN A 20 5.55 -0.17 -6.03
CA GLN A 20 4.76 -0.81 -7.09
C GLN A 20 3.59 0.08 -7.54
N TRP A 21 2.95 0.77 -6.60
CA TRP A 21 1.89 1.72 -6.92
C TRP A 21 2.37 2.89 -7.75
N VAL A 22 3.46 3.53 -7.32
CA VAL A 22 4.06 4.67 -8.02
C VAL A 22 4.41 4.26 -9.44
N ASP A 23 4.98 3.08 -9.64
CA ASP A 23 5.36 2.59 -10.96
C ASP A 23 4.15 2.27 -11.84
N ARG A 24 3.12 1.61 -11.31
CA ARG A 24 1.84 1.41 -12.03
C ARG A 24 1.24 2.74 -12.46
N MET A 25 1.35 3.76 -11.62
CA MET A 25 0.82 5.09 -11.93
C MET A 25 1.61 5.81 -13.02
N LYS A 26 2.93 5.65 -13.05
CA LYS A 26 3.76 6.14 -14.16
C LYS A 26 3.35 5.48 -15.47
N VAL A 27 3.23 4.15 -15.47
CA VAL A 27 2.79 3.38 -16.65
C VAL A 27 1.43 3.87 -17.13
N PHE A 28 0.44 3.96 -16.24
CA PHE A 28 -0.90 4.43 -16.58
C PHE A 28 -0.88 5.84 -17.19
N ILE A 29 -0.12 6.78 -16.62
CA ILE A 29 -0.01 8.15 -17.18
C ILE A 29 0.58 8.11 -18.59
N VAL A 30 1.63 7.32 -18.81
CA VAL A 30 2.27 7.17 -20.12
C VAL A 30 1.32 6.54 -21.14
N GLU A 31 0.64 5.45 -20.78
CA GLU A 31 -0.36 4.79 -21.63
C GLU A 31 -1.46 5.76 -22.08
N ASN A 32 -1.97 6.58 -21.15
CA ASN A 32 -3.03 7.55 -21.46
C ASN A 32 -2.51 8.73 -22.31
N GLN A 33 -1.26 9.15 -22.10
CA GLN A 33 -0.63 10.15 -22.97
C GLN A 33 -0.46 9.62 -24.40
N ILE A 34 -0.03 8.37 -24.56
CA ILE A 34 0.05 7.70 -25.87
C ILE A 34 -1.34 7.61 -26.51
N ALA A 35 -2.38 7.34 -25.72
CA ALA A 35 -3.77 7.32 -26.17
C ALA A 35 -4.37 8.72 -26.47
N GLY A 36 -3.59 9.79 -26.37
CA GLY A 36 -4.02 11.15 -26.71
C GLY A 36 -4.82 11.87 -25.64
N LEU A 37 -4.88 11.35 -24.39
CA LEU A 37 -5.56 12.06 -23.32
C LEU A 37 -4.81 13.34 -22.94
N SER A 38 -5.57 14.43 -22.82
CA SER A 38 -5.05 15.71 -22.33
C SER A 38 -4.70 15.63 -20.83
N LYS A 39 -3.80 16.51 -20.39
CA LYS A 39 -3.48 16.67 -18.95
C LYS A 39 -4.72 17.03 -18.11
N ALA A 40 -5.71 17.71 -18.69
CA ALA A 40 -6.95 18.07 -18.01
C ALA A 40 -7.81 16.82 -17.74
N ALA A 41 -7.98 15.95 -18.75
CA ALA A 41 -8.71 14.68 -18.60
C ALA A 41 -8.04 13.79 -17.54
N LEU A 42 -6.70 13.70 -17.54
CA LEU A 42 -5.96 12.98 -16.50
C LEU A 42 -6.20 13.52 -15.08
N ARG A 43 -6.35 14.84 -14.92
CA ARG A 43 -6.68 15.45 -13.63
C ARG A 43 -8.10 15.14 -13.20
N GLU A 44 -9.05 15.17 -14.13
CA GLU A 44 -10.45 14.85 -13.87
C GLU A 44 -10.63 13.38 -13.46
N MET A 45 -9.87 12.46 -14.06
CA MET A 45 -9.83 11.07 -13.62
C MET A 45 -9.38 10.93 -12.16
N ARG A 46 -8.48 11.78 -11.65
CA ARG A 46 -8.06 11.71 -10.24
C ARG A 46 -9.19 12.04 -9.26
N THR A 47 -10.11 12.90 -9.67
CA THR A 47 -11.23 13.37 -8.85
C THR A 47 -12.49 12.52 -9.02
N ASN A 48 -12.64 11.83 -10.15
CA ASN A 48 -13.78 10.95 -10.38
C ASN A 48 -13.65 9.63 -9.57
N PRO A 49 -14.60 9.32 -8.66
CA PRO A 49 -14.55 8.11 -7.83
C PRO A 49 -14.65 6.79 -8.59
N THR A 50 -15.23 6.80 -9.79
CA THR A 50 -15.39 5.59 -10.63
C THR A 50 -14.29 5.43 -11.66
N SER A 51 -13.34 6.37 -11.71
CA SER A 51 -12.21 6.25 -12.62
C SER A 51 -11.31 5.07 -12.25
N ARG A 52 -10.61 4.55 -13.24
CA ARG A 52 -9.55 3.56 -13.02
C ARG A 52 -8.53 4.03 -11.97
N TRP A 53 -8.20 5.32 -11.95
CA TRP A 53 -7.33 5.92 -10.94
C TRP A 53 -7.87 5.73 -9.52
N ALA A 54 -9.14 6.08 -9.28
CA ALA A 54 -9.75 6.00 -7.96
C ALA A 54 -9.89 4.55 -7.47
N LEU A 55 -10.27 3.63 -8.37
CA LEU A 55 -10.36 2.20 -8.09
C LEU A 55 -9.01 1.60 -7.70
N GLU A 56 -7.98 1.90 -8.49
CA GLU A 56 -6.63 1.43 -8.26
C GLU A 56 -6.07 2.00 -6.93
N ARG A 57 -6.33 3.28 -6.62
CA ARG A 57 -5.94 3.92 -5.35
C ARG A 57 -6.61 3.24 -4.15
N GLU A 58 -7.89 2.90 -4.28
CA GLU A 58 -8.64 2.25 -3.21
C GLU A 58 -8.18 0.80 -2.99
N ALA A 59 -7.88 0.07 -4.07
CA ALA A 59 -7.28 -1.26 -3.99
C ALA A 59 -5.94 -1.23 -3.24
N LEU A 60 -5.08 -0.24 -3.52
CA LEU A 60 -3.82 -0.08 -2.79
C LEU A 60 -4.03 0.21 -1.30
N ARG A 61 -4.94 1.13 -0.98
CA ARG A 61 -5.28 1.44 0.42
C ARG A 61 -5.72 0.19 1.18
N LYS A 62 -6.54 -0.66 0.55
CA LYS A 62 -6.97 -1.94 1.13
C LYS A 62 -5.80 -2.90 1.32
N ALA A 63 -4.89 -3.00 0.35
CA ALA A 63 -3.69 -3.84 0.47
C ALA A 63 -2.79 -3.41 1.62
N ILE A 64 -2.50 -2.10 1.74
CA ILE A 64 -1.71 -1.54 2.83
C ILE A 64 -2.39 -1.81 4.17
N LYS A 65 -3.70 -1.54 4.29
CA LYS A 65 -4.47 -1.82 5.52
C LYS A 65 -4.40 -3.30 5.91
N ARG A 66 -4.48 -4.21 4.94
CA ARG A 66 -4.38 -5.66 5.18
C ARG A 66 -3.00 -6.05 5.71
N GLU A 67 -1.92 -5.53 5.10
CA GLU A 67 -0.55 -5.80 5.58
C GLU A 67 -0.32 -5.23 6.99
N VAL A 68 -0.78 -4.00 7.26
CA VAL A 68 -0.74 -3.39 8.60
C VAL A 68 -1.43 -4.29 9.61
N ALA A 69 -2.67 -4.70 9.34
CA ALA A 69 -3.45 -5.55 10.23
C ALA A 69 -2.76 -6.90 10.49
N GLY A 70 -2.18 -7.53 9.46
CA GLY A 70 -1.43 -8.77 9.60
C GLY A 70 -0.20 -8.62 10.50
N LEU A 71 0.48 -7.49 10.46
CA LEU A 71 1.66 -7.22 11.29
C LEU A 71 1.32 -6.83 12.71
N VAL A 72 0.26 -6.03 12.91
CA VAL A 72 -0.32 -5.78 14.24
C VAL A 72 -0.69 -7.10 14.91
N ASN A 73 -1.38 -8.00 14.19
CA ASN A 73 -1.69 -9.34 14.70
C ASN A 73 -0.43 -10.12 15.06
N ARG A 74 0.60 -10.15 14.20
CA ARG A 74 1.86 -10.84 14.51
C ARG A 74 2.55 -10.29 15.76
N VAL A 75 2.58 -8.97 15.94
CA VAL A 75 3.16 -8.35 17.13
C VAL A 75 2.38 -8.75 18.38
N HIS A 76 1.04 -8.70 18.33
CA HIS A 76 0.20 -9.15 19.44
C HIS A 76 0.38 -10.64 19.76
N THR A 77 0.40 -11.51 18.74
CA THR A 77 0.65 -12.94 18.92
C THR A 77 2.04 -13.21 19.49
N GLN A 78 3.07 -12.51 19.03
CA GLN A 78 4.43 -12.65 19.53
C GLN A 78 4.51 -12.26 21.02
N ALA A 79 3.91 -11.12 21.39
CA ALA A 79 3.86 -10.65 22.77
C ALA A 79 3.11 -11.65 23.67
N TYR A 80 1.99 -12.20 23.20
CA TYR A 80 1.24 -13.23 23.90
C TYR A 80 2.05 -14.53 24.11
N ILE A 81 2.74 -15.01 23.09
CA ILE A 81 3.63 -16.19 23.20
C ILE A 81 4.76 -15.95 24.19
N GLU A 82 5.36 -14.75 24.18
CA GLU A 82 6.40 -14.38 25.15
C GLU A 82 5.87 -14.34 26.58
N GLU A 83 4.63 -13.89 26.80
CA GLU A 83 3.98 -13.94 28.11
C GLU A 83 3.75 -15.39 28.57
N LEU A 84 3.26 -16.25 27.68
CA LEU A 84 3.05 -17.68 27.98
C LEU A 84 4.35 -18.40 28.34
N LYS A 85 5.47 -18.07 27.69
CA LYS A 85 6.79 -18.67 27.98
C LYS A 85 7.41 -18.20 29.29
N ARG A 86 6.93 -17.09 29.86
CA ARG A 86 7.40 -16.55 31.15
C ARG A 86 6.64 -17.14 32.35
N LYS A 87 5.50 -17.79 32.09
CA LYS A 87 4.74 -18.57 33.07
C LYS A 87 5.22 -20.02 33.04
#